data_AF-A0A6P2CV30-F1
#
_entry.id   AF-A0A6P2CV30-F1
#
_cell.length_a   1.000
_cell.length_b   1.000
_cell.length_c   1.000
_cell.angle_alpha   90.00
_cell.angle_beta   90.00
_cell.angle_gamma   90.00
#
_symmetry.space_group_name_H-M   'P 1'
#
loop_
_entity.id
_entity.type
_entity.pdbx_description
1 polymer ?
#
loop_
_entity_poly.entity_id
_entity_poly.type
_entity_poly.pdbx_seq_one_letter_code
_entity_poly.pdbx_strand_id
1 'polypeptide(L)'
;MGWDKCGRYYTRSRRVNGHVVREYIGGGRAGELVAQLDAIERDKRETERACAKIAQERVKTLDVLLAELNEQADLLIQAALLAAGFHQHKRGEWRKKRGEHESGTSTG
;
A
#
# COMPACT_ATOMS: atom_id res chain seq x y z
N MET A 1 -13.67 -13.80 20.79
CA MET A 1 -13.78 -13.91 22.26
C MET A 1 -15.25 -13.72 22.60
N GLY A 2 -15.72 -14.32 23.68
CA GLY A 2 -17.13 -14.29 24.04
C GLY A 2 -17.48 -15.33 25.09
N TRP A 3 -18.70 -15.24 25.62
CA TRP A 3 -19.22 -16.22 26.55
C TRP A 3 -19.37 -17.60 25.87
N ASP A 4 -19.19 -18.66 26.64
CA ASP A 4 -19.55 -20.01 26.22
C ASP A 4 -21.07 -20.14 26.05
N LYS A 5 -21.53 -21.27 25.49
CA LYS A 5 -22.95 -21.47 25.14
C LYS A 5 -23.89 -21.33 26.34
N CYS A 6 -23.41 -21.61 27.55
CA CYS A 6 -24.20 -21.55 28.77
C CYS A 6 -24.02 -20.23 29.55
N GLY A 7 -23.22 -19.28 29.04
CA GLY A 7 -22.92 -18.03 29.75
C GLY A 7 -22.09 -18.20 31.03
N ARG A 8 -21.50 -19.38 31.24
CA ARG A 8 -20.79 -19.74 32.46
C ARG A 8 -19.35 -19.27 32.44
N TYR A 9 -18.72 -19.22 31.27
CA TYR A 9 -17.32 -18.83 31.15
C TYR A 9 -17.13 -17.85 30.00
N TYR A 10 -16.40 -16.77 30.26
CA TYR A 10 -15.86 -15.94 29.21
C TYR A 10 -14.65 -16.64 28.58
N THR A 11 -14.61 -16.70 27.26
CA THR A 11 -13.62 -17.47 26.51
C THR A 11 -12.91 -16.65 25.45
N ARG A 12 -11.62 -16.94 25.29
CA ARG A 12 -10.76 -16.37 24.26
C ARG A 12 -10.23 -17.46 23.35
N SER A 13 -10.10 -17.17 22.07
CA SER A 13 -9.40 -18.04 21.14
C SER A 13 -8.01 -17.47 20.93
N ARG A 14 -6.98 -18.30 21.11
CA ARG A 14 -5.58 -17.94 20.90
C ARG A 14 -4.95 -18.93 19.92
N ARG A 15 -4.15 -18.42 18.99
CA ARG A 15 -3.29 -19.29 18.17
C ARG A 15 -2.00 -19.59 18.94
N VAL A 16 -1.73 -20.87 19.13
CA VAL A 16 -0.51 -21.38 19.77
C VAL A 16 0.05 -22.46 18.85
N ASN A 17 1.29 -22.28 18.36
CA ASN A 17 1.98 -23.21 17.47
C ASN A 17 1.13 -23.64 16.25
N GLY A 18 0.44 -22.69 15.60
CA GLY A 18 -0.41 -22.96 14.43
C GLY A 18 -1.81 -23.51 14.75
N HIS A 19 -2.06 -23.95 15.98
CA HIS A 19 -3.37 -24.46 16.40
C HIS A 19 -4.19 -23.37 17.11
N VAL A 20 -5.51 -23.37 16.90
CA VAL A 20 -6.43 -22.47 17.62
C VAL A 20 -6.87 -23.16 18.90
N VAL A 21 -6.44 -22.64 20.04
CA VAL A 21 -6.81 -23.13 21.38
C VAL A 21 -7.85 -22.21 22.00
N ARG A 22 -8.85 -22.80 22.65
CA ARG A 22 -9.87 -22.07 23.41
C ARG A 22 -9.45 -21.98 24.87
N GLU A 23 -9.24 -20.76 25.34
CA GLU A 23 -8.88 -20.39 26.71
C GLU A 23 -10.15 -20.01 27.48
N TYR A 24 -10.36 -20.61 28.65
CA TYR A 24 -11.50 -20.34 29.53
C TYR A 24 -11.00 -19.45 30.66
N ILE A 25 -11.42 -18.19 30.65
CA ILE A 25 -10.85 -17.17 31.54
C ILE A 25 -11.56 -17.14 32.89
N GLY A 26 -12.85 -17.51 32.91
CA GLY A 26 -13.63 -17.58 34.15
C GLY A 26 -15.07 -17.12 33.96
N GLY A 27 -15.89 -17.40 34.97
CA GLY A 27 -17.29 -17.01 35.02
C GLY A 27 -17.57 -15.82 35.93
N GLY A 28 -18.84 -15.40 35.96
CA GLY A 28 -19.32 -14.33 36.83
C GLY A 28 -18.49 -13.05 36.70
N ARG A 29 -18.17 -12.42 37.84
CA ARG A 29 -17.52 -11.11 37.87
C ARG A 29 -16.15 -11.07 37.18
N ALA A 30 -15.37 -12.15 37.29
CA ALA A 30 -14.07 -12.22 36.62
C ALA A 30 -14.23 -12.25 35.09
N GLY A 31 -15.16 -13.06 34.58
CA GLY A 31 -15.48 -13.11 33.15
C GLY A 31 -16.02 -11.79 32.62
N GLU A 32 -16.88 -11.11 33.38
CA GLU A 32 -17.41 -9.78 33.04
C GLU A 32 -16.31 -8.73 32.91
N LEU A 33 -15.37 -8.68 33.87
CA LEU A 33 -14.27 -7.72 33.84
C LEU A 33 -13.39 -7.91 32.62
N VAL A 34 -13.06 -9.16 32.27
CA VAL A 34 -12.27 -9.43 31.07
C VAL A 34 -13.05 -9.12 29.79
N ALA A 35 -14.34 -9.42 29.74
CA ALA A 35 -15.20 -9.04 28.61
C ALA A 35 -15.21 -7.52 28.39
N GLN A 36 -15.26 -6.73 29.47
CA GLN A 36 -15.20 -5.26 29.41
C GLN A 36 -13.84 -4.78 28.92
N LEU A 37 -12.74 -5.34 29.43
CA LEU A 37 -11.39 -5.00 28.99
C LEU A 37 -11.20 -5.31 27.49
N ASP A 38 -11.66 -6.47 27.03
CA ASP A 38 -11.59 -6.85 25.62
C ASP A 38 -12.45 -5.95 24.73
N ALA A 39 -13.61 -5.48 25.23
CA ALA A 39 -14.45 -4.53 24.52
C ALA A 39 -13.75 -3.18 24.34
N ILE A 40 -13.12 -2.66 25.40
CA ILE A 40 -12.31 -1.42 25.34
C ILE A 40 -11.14 -1.60 24.36
N GLU A 41 -10.45 -2.73 24.41
CA GLU A 41 -9.33 -2.99 23.50
C GLU A 41 -9.80 -3.10 22.04
N ARG A 42 -10.98 -3.67 21.80
CA ARG A 42 -11.58 -3.74 20.46
C ARG A 42 -11.89 -2.35 19.93
N ASP A 43 -12.49 -1.50 20.74
CA ASP A 43 -12.82 -0.12 20.38
C ASP A 43 -11.55 0.70 20.06
N LYS A 44 -10.51 0.57 20.88
CA LYS A 44 -9.18 1.15 20.58
C LYS A 44 -8.62 0.69 19.24
N ARG A 45 -8.64 -0.62 18.96
CA ARG A 45 -8.17 -1.13 17.67
C ARG A 45 -9.02 -0.66 16.49
N GLU A 46 -10.32 -0.49 16.67
CA GLU A 46 -11.22 0.01 15.64
C GLU A 46 -10.96 1.48 15.32
N THR A 47 -10.81 2.31 16.36
CA THR A 47 -10.44 3.72 16.22
C THR A 47 -9.06 3.88 15.57
N GLU A 48 -8.06 3.12 15.99
CA GLU A 48 -6.72 3.12 15.37
C GLU A 48 -6.78 2.74 13.89
N ARG A 49 -7.55 1.70 13.53
CA ARG A 49 -7.75 1.29 12.13
C ARG A 49 -8.46 2.36 11.31
N ALA A 50 -9.47 3.01 11.88
CA ALA A 50 -10.18 4.10 11.22
C ALA A 50 -9.23 5.28 10.95
N CYS A 51 -8.42 5.68 11.95
CA CYS A 51 -7.40 6.71 11.79
C CYS A 51 -6.37 6.35 10.73
N ALA A 52 -5.84 5.12 10.76
CA ALA A 52 -4.87 4.65 9.75
C ALA A 52 -5.47 4.64 8.34
N LYS A 53 -6.74 4.23 8.20
CA LYS A 53 -7.45 4.24 6.92
C LYS A 53 -7.59 5.67 6.37
N ILE A 54 -8.01 6.63 7.21
CA ILE A 54 -8.13 8.04 6.81
C ILE A 54 -6.76 8.59 6.37
N ALA A 55 -5.70 8.30 7.13
CA ALA A 55 -4.34 8.72 6.77
C ALA A 55 -3.92 8.12 5.41
N GLN A 56 -4.20 6.84 5.18
CA GLN A 56 -3.88 6.17 3.92
C GLN A 56 -4.68 6.75 2.73
N GLU A 57 -5.96 7.06 2.91
CA GLU A 57 -6.79 7.68 1.87
C GLU A 57 -6.28 9.07 1.47
N ARG A 58 -5.81 9.86 2.45
CA ARG A 58 -5.19 11.16 2.17
C ARG A 58 -3.94 11.03 1.31
N VAL A 59 -3.06 10.08 1.63
CA VAL A 59 -1.83 9.84 0.85
C VAL A 59 -2.18 9.32 -0.55
N LYS A 60 -3.10 8.37 -0.66
CA LYS A 60 -3.54 7.83 -1.97
C LYS A 60 -4.09 8.91 -2.91
N THR A 61 -4.77 9.92 -2.37
CA THR A 61 -5.27 11.03 -3.18
C THR A 61 -4.13 11.85 -3.78
N LEU A 62 -3.06 12.08 -2.99
CA LEU A 62 -1.86 12.76 -3.47
C LEU A 62 -1.11 11.90 -4.49
N ASP A 63 -1.01 10.58 -4.27
CA ASP A 63 -0.33 9.66 -5.19
C ASP A 63 -0.96 9.71 -6.59
N VAL A 64 -2.29 9.81 -6.69
CA VAL A 64 -2.99 9.94 -7.99
C VAL A 64 -2.59 11.24 -8.69
N LEU A 65 -2.55 12.36 -7.98
CA LEU A 65 -2.16 13.65 -8.56
C LEU A 65 -0.69 13.65 -8.99
N LEU A 66 0.20 13.05 -8.18
CA LEU A 66 1.60 12.90 -8.54
C LEU A 66 1.80 11.98 -9.74
N ALA A 67 1.00 10.92 -9.89
CA ALA A 67 1.08 10.02 -11.03
C ALA A 67 0.79 10.77 -12.34
N GLU A 68 -0.26 11.59 -12.37
CA GLU A 68 -0.58 12.41 -13.56
C GLU A 68 0.55 13.40 -13.88
N LEU A 69 1.12 14.06 -12.87
CA LEU A 69 2.26 14.97 -13.07
C LEU A 69 3.50 14.23 -13.60
N ASN A 70 3.77 13.02 -13.08
CA ASN A 70 4.89 12.19 -13.53
C ASN A 70 4.70 11.77 -15.00
N GLU A 71 3.49 11.40 -15.41
CA GLU A 71 3.19 11.07 -16.81
C GLU A 71 3.46 12.27 -17.74
N GLN A 72 3.05 13.48 -17.32
CA GLN A 72 3.34 14.70 -18.09
C GLN A 72 4.85 15.01 -18.15
N ALA A 73 5.56 14.85 -17.03
CA ALA A 73 7.00 15.02 -16.98
C ALA A 73 7.73 14.02 -17.89
N ASP A 74 7.31 12.75 -17.88
CA ASP A 74 7.87 11.71 -18.75
C ASP A 74 7.66 12.05 -20.23
N LEU A 75 6.49 12.56 -20.61
CA LEU A 75 6.23 13.00 -21.98
C LEU A 75 7.13 14.17 -22.40
N LEU A 76 7.32 15.15 -21.51
CA LEU A 76 8.21 16.30 -21.78
C LEU A 76 9.66 15.84 -21.93
N ILE A 77 10.13 14.93 -21.07
CA ILE A 77 11.48 14.35 -21.15
C ILE A 77 11.64 13.58 -22.47
N GLN A 78 10.65 12.77 -22.85
CA GLN A 78 10.67 12.04 -24.12
C GLN A 78 10.76 13.00 -25.31
N ALA A 79 9.94 14.05 -25.33
CA ALA A 79 9.97 15.07 -26.39
C ALA A 79 11.33 15.78 -26.46
N ALA A 80 11.91 16.15 -25.31
CA ALA A 80 13.22 16.79 -25.25
C ALA A 80 14.34 15.86 -25.75
N LEU A 81 14.32 14.58 -25.37
CA LEU A 81 15.29 13.58 -25.83
C LEU A 81 15.19 13.34 -27.33
N LEU A 82 13.97 13.24 -27.87
CA LEU A 82 13.73 13.13 -29.31
C LEU A 82 14.25 14.36 -30.06
N ALA A 83 13.96 15.57 -29.57
CA ALA A 83 14.45 16.83 -30.15
C ALA A 83 15.99 16.92 -30.13
N ALA A 84 16.64 16.34 -29.11
CA ALA A 84 18.09 16.23 -29.00
C ALA A 84 18.70 15.11 -29.88
N GLY A 85 17.88 14.40 -30.67
CA GLY A 85 18.32 13.33 -31.58
C GLY A 85 18.54 11.97 -30.91
N PHE A 86 18.01 11.78 -29.70
CA PHE A 86 17.98 10.48 -29.05
C PHE A 86 16.73 9.70 -29.45
N HIS A 87 16.80 8.38 -29.42
CA HIS A 87 15.67 7.50 -29.63
C HIS A 87 15.73 6.34 -28.64
N GLN A 88 14.56 5.79 -28.29
CA GLN A 88 14.43 4.66 -27.39
C GLN A 88 14.13 3.38 -28.17
N HIS A 89 14.92 2.32 -27.98
CA HIS A 89 14.65 1.04 -28.63
C HIS A 89 13.67 0.20 -27.79
N LYS A 90 12.44 0.01 -28.26
CA LYS A 90 11.41 -0.91 -27.72
C LYS A 90 11.11 -0.83 -26.20
N ARG A 91 11.54 0.23 -25.48
CA ARG A 91 11.52 0.48 -24.01
C ARG A 91 12.86 0.30 -23.25
N GLY A 92 13.98 0.13 -23.96
CA GLY A 92 15.32 0.07 -23.37
C GLY A 92 15.99 1.44 -23.20
N GLU A 93 17.31 1.45 -23.18
CA GLU A 93 18.13 2.67 -23.05
C GLU A 93 17.93 3.64 -24.23
N TRP A 94 18.02 4.94 -23.94
CA TRP A 94 18.06 5.99 -24.94
C TRP A 94 19.43 6.02 -25.63
N ARG A 95 19.44 6.09 -26.96
CA ARG A 95 20.67 6.19 -27.75
C ARG A 95 20.59 7.37 -28.70
N LYS A 96 21.69 8.13 -28.78
CA LYS A 96 21.82 9.22 -29.76
C LYS A 96 21.97 8.64 -31.16
N LYS A 97 21.20 9.13 -32.13
CA LYS A 97 21.43 8.81 -33.55
C LYS A 97 22.83 9.33 -33.90
N ARG A 98 23.70 8.48 -34.45
CA ARG A 98 24.93 8.98 -35.09
C ARG A 98 24.48 9.76 -36.32
N GLY A 99 25.02 10.96 -36.50
CA GLY A 99 24.66 11.86 -37.58
C GLY A 99 24.67 11.11 -38.91
N GLU A 100 23.65 11.37 -39.74
CA GLU A 100 23.74 11.05 -41.15
C GLU A 100 25.07 11.63 -41.66
N HIS A 101 25.85 10.78 -42.32
CA HIS A 101 27.01 11.20 -43.07
C HIS A 101 26.56 12.35 -43.98
N GLU A 102 27.14 13.54 -43.85
CA GLU A 102 27.21 14.49 -44.95
C GLU A 102 28.06 13.82 -46.05
N SER A 103 27.45 12.92 -46.82
CA SER A 103 28.02 12.37 -48.03
C SER A 103 27.80 13.40 -49.14
N GLY A 104 28.81 14.25 -49.31
CA GLY A 104 29.28 14.84 -50.56
C GLY A 104 28.25 15.56 -51.45
N THR A 105 28.43 16.88 -51.58
CA THR A 105 28.23 17.53 -52.88
C THR A 105 29.57 18.12 -53.30
N SER A 106 30.36 17.30 -54.01
CA SER A 106 31.28 17.79 -55.02
C SER A 106 30.43 18.16 -56.23
N THR A 107 30.47 19.41 -56.66
CA THR A 107 30.04 19.81 -58.00
C THR A 107 30.85 21.03 -58.41
N GLY A 108 31.67 20.84 -59.44
CA GLY A 108 32.03 21.83 -60.47
C GLY A 108 32.95 22.96 -60.06
#